data_AF-A0A238WFF6-F1
#
_entry.id   AF-A0A238WFF6-F1
#
_cell.length_a   1.000
_cell.length_b   1.000
_cell.length_c   1.000
_cell.angle_alpha   90.00
_cell.angle_beta   90.00
_cell.angle_gamma   90.00
#
_symmetry.space_group_name_H-M   'P 1'
#
loop_
_entity.id
_entity.type
_entity.pdbx_description
1 polymer ?
#
loop_
_entity_poly.entity_id
_entity_poly.type
_entity_poly.pdbx_seq_one_letter_code
_entity_poly.pdbx_strand_id
1 'polypeptide(L)'
;MSPALGAVAAVGVSLAAADVPLAAVEVGFARPRQAAVTLVTFAVVAALLTGGAALSYRWYFRTAIPEGVTGLLGVAVVALYLNTTSLGSVAIGDNPTLLAPESVFFNLVSLGVAVVMAPVGRYAGDRLAVDVFALSGAKQLDGELSGVVRAVGRFTAVTLPPADEIGDMETYDPVSPEKKDEIAEKTLLFPRKLSPESLRERLVTRLKDEYGVGYVDVDLDADGSVEYFAVGSRAAGLGPTLAPESAAVAVAADPPNNATAGDTVQLWRDDPEPERVATGELRGVAGDAVTVALDESDAERLTDQGGYRLVTLPAEPRADREFASLLRSADETMASVTVAAGSDLDGSTVGEVGAVVAAVRPAAGSVQPIPPHDYAFGAGDLAYLVGRPDAIRSFEAAASTAGSAQTAASAAEAAGAAQSAATGDGDAAGVEDDGDAAVDSDGTQRS
;
A
#
# COMPACT_ATOMS: atom_id res chain seq x y z
N MET A 1 -25.02 -24.27 -12.32
CA MET A 1 -24.71 -24.62 -13.73
C MET A 1 -25.12 -23.44 -14.58
N SER A 2 -24.20 -22.51 -14.79
CA SER A 2 -24.47 -21.17 -15.32
C SER A 2 -23.91 -21.01 -16.73
N PRO A 3 -24.63 -20.38 -17.66
CA PRO A 3 -24.15 -20.09 -19.00
C PRO A 3 -23.28 -18.82 -18.96
N ALA A 4 -22.02 -18.95 -18.53
CA ALA A 4 -21.06 -17.84 -18.48
C ALA A 4 -19.76 -18.13 -19.26
N LEU A 5 -19.74 -19.18 -20.09
CA LEU A 5 -18.58 -19.59 -20.89
C LEU A 5 -18.67 -19.19 -22.37
N GLY A 6 -19.70 -18.44 -22.79
CA GLY A 6 -19.96 -18.12 -24.20
C GLY A 6 -19.46 -16.76 -24.72
N ALA A 7 -18.87 -15.91 -23.88
CA ALA A 7 -18.62 -14.49 -24.23
C ALA A 7 -17.14 -14.12 -24.40
N VAL A 8 -16.25 -15.09 -24.64
CA VAL A 8 -14.82 -14.81 -24.94
C VAL A 8 -14.57 -14.71 -26.46
N ALA A 9 -15.58 -14.90 -27.30
CA ALA A 9 -15.42 -15.03 -28.76
C ALA A 9 -15.85 -13.81 -29.61
N ALA A 10 -16.20 -12.66 -29.02
CA ALA A 10 -16.88 -11.60 -29.78
C ALA A 10 -16.48 -10.15 -29.46
N VAL A 11 -15.21 -9.90 -29.13
CA VAL A 11 -14.62 -8.59 -29.46
C VAL A 11 -13.70 -8.82 -30.63
N GLY A 12 -14.32 -8.88 -31.81
CA GLY A 12 -13.61 -8.69 -33.06
C GLY A 12 -12.99 -7.31 -33.02
N VAL A 13 -11.71 -7.24 -32.64
CA VAL A 13 -10.84 -6.15 -33.07
C VAL A 13 -10.86 -6.25 -34.59
N SER A 14 -11.75 -5.47 -35.19
CA SER A 14 -11.63 -5.11 -36.59
C SER A 14 -10.34 -4.32 -36.66
N LEU A 15 -9.23 -5.03 -36.86
CA LEU A 15 -8.07 -4.49 -37.53
C LEU A 15 -8.63 -4.03 -38.86
N ALA A 16 -9.03 -2.76 -38.90
CA ALA A 16 -9.05 -2.01 -40.13
C ALA A 16 -7.61 -2.12 -40.65
N ALA A 17 -7.38 -3.18 -41.42
CA ALA A 17 -6.24 -3.31 -42.27
C ALA A 17 -6.29 -2.03 -43.09
N ALA A 18 -5.43 -1.09 -42.75
CA ALA A 18 -4.96 -0.16 -43.75
C ALA A 18 -4.54 -1.06 -44.91
N ASP A 19 -5.22 -0.93 -46.04
CA ASP A 19 -4.86 -1.54 -47.32
C ASP A 19 -3.47 -1.04 -47.68
N VAL A 20 -2.45 -1.61 -47.05
CA VAL A 20 -1.06 -1.45 -47.41
C VAL A 20 -0.81 -2.56 -48.41
N PRO A 21 -0.57 -2.26 -49.69
CA PRO A 21 -0.37 -3.28 -50.69
C PRO A 21 0.82 -4.15 -50.28
N LEU A 22 0.51 -5.40 -49.92
CA LEU A 22 1.48 -6.45 -49.57
C LEU A 22 2.13 -6.95 -50.87
N ALA A 23 2.95 -6.12 -51.48
CA ALA A 23 3.84 -6.55 -52.54
C ALA A 23 4.92 -7.45 -51.92
N ALA A 24 5.06 -8.67 -52.44
CA ALA A 24 6.16 -9.57 -52.09
C ALA A 24 7.45 -8.93 -52.60
N VAL A 25 8.20 -8.29 -51.70
CA VAL A 25 9.51 -7.74 -52.02
C VAL A 25 10.55 -8.78 -51.61
N GLU A 26 11.37 -9.22 -52.55
CA GLU A 26 12.62 -9.92 -52.24
C GLU A 26 13.55 -8.92 -51.53
N VAL A 27 13.48 -8.87 -50.19
CA VAL A 27 14.27 -7.94 -49.38
C VAL A 27 15.48 -8.66 -48.81
N GLY A 28 16.66 -8.12 -49.11
CA GLY A 28 17.93 -8.53 -48.52
C GLY A 28 18.92 -7.37 -48.55
N PHE A 29 20.02 -7.49 -47.81
CA PHE A 29 21.02 -6.41 -47.67
C PHE A 29 21.75 -6.04 -48.98
N ALA A 30 21.60 -6.85 -50.04
CA ALA A 30 22.04 -6.51 -51.39
C ALA A 30 21.43 -5.19 -51.92
N ARG A 31 20.26 -4.78 -51.39
CA ARG A 31 19.64 -3.49 -51.67
C ARG A 31 19.46 -2.71 -50.36
N PRO A 32 20.49 -1.99 -49.90
CA PRO A 32 20.54 -1.46 -48.53
C PRO A 32 19.41 -0.46 -48.22
N ARG A 33 18.97 0.34 -49.21
CA ARG A 33 17.85 1.27 -49.04
C ARG A 33 16.52 0.55 -48.79
N GLN A 34 16.26 -0.54 -49.51
CA GLN A 34 15.03 -1.32 -49.34
C GLN A 34 15.05 -2.08 -48.01
N ALA A 35 16.19 -2.70 -47.68
CA ALA A 35 16.38 -3.36 -46.39
C ALA A 35 16.14 -2.41 -45.21
N ALA A 36 16.68 -1.18 -45.28
CA ALA A 36 16.46 -0.17 -44.25
C ALA A 36 14.97 0.21 -44.10
N VAL A 37 14.28 0.46 -45.21
CA VAL A 37 12.85 0.79 -45.19
C VAL A 37 12.04 -0.36 -44.59
N THR A 38 12.31 -1.61 -44.99
CA THR A 38 11.59 -2.78 -44.46
C THR A 38 11.84 -2.99 -42.97
N LEU A 39 13.08 -2.82 -42.50
CA LEU A 39 13.40 -2.91 -41.07
C LEU A 39 12.69 -1.83 -40.26
N VAL A 40 12.64 -0.59 -40.78
CA VAL A 40 11.86 0.50 -40.15
C VAL A 40 10.36 0.17 -40.14
N THR A 41 9.83 -0.40 -41.22
CA THR A 41 8.43 -0.84 -41.26
C THR A 41 8.15 -1.90 -40.19
N PHE A 42 9.02 -2.91 -40.05
CA PHE A 42 8.87 -3.92 -38.99
C PHE A 42 8.99 -3.32 -37.59
N ALA A 43 9.91 -2.39 -37.38
CA ALA A 43 10.03 -1.63 -36.13
C ALA A 43 8.71 -0.93 -35.77
N VAL A 44 8.14 -0.19 -36.73
CA VAL A 44 6.89 0.56 -36.55
C VAL A 44 5.71 -0.37 -36.32
N VAL A 45 5.55 -1.42 -37.12
CA VAL A 45 4.45 -2.39 -36.98
C VAL A 45 4.52 -3.11 -35.64
N ALA A 46 5.71 -3.58 -35.23
CA ALA A 46 5.90 -4.22 -33.93
C ALA A 46 5.58 -3.25 -32.78
N ALA A 47 6.04 -2.00 -32.86
CA ALA A 47 5.77 -0.98 -31.84
C ALA A 47 4.27 -0.63 -31.76
N LEU A 48 3.59 -0.47 -32.90
CA LEU A 48 2.16 -0.16 -32.94
C LEU A 48 1.31 -1.32 -32.40
N LEU A 49 1.62 -2.56 -32.80
CA LEU A 49 0.88 -3.73 -32.34
C LEU A 49 1.03 -3.93 -30.83
N THR A 50 2.27 -3.86 -30.33
CA THR A 50 2.56 -4.01 -28.90
C THR A 50 2.02 -2.85 -28.07
N GLY A 51 2.10 -1.62 -28.56
CA GLY A 51 1.51 -0.45 -27.92
C GLY A 51 -0.01 -0.48 -27.91
N GLY A 52 -0.65 -0.89 -29.00
CA GLY A 52 -2.10 -1.10 -29.05
C GLY A 52 -2.56 -2.21 -28.11
N ALA A 53 -1.82 -3.32 -28.06
CA ALA A 53 -2.10 -4.41 -27.11
C ALA A 53 -1.95 -3.96 -25.66
N ALA A 54 -0.86 -3.25 -25.31
CA ALA A 54 -0.64 -2.69 -23.98
C ALA A 54 -1.76 -1.71 -23.59
N LEU A 55 -2.11 -0.78 -24.48
CA LEU A 55 -3.22 0.15 -24.30
C LEU A 55 -4.54 -0.59 -24.04
N SER A 56 -4.87 -1.59 -24.87
CA SER A 56 -6.14 -2.32 -24.79
C SER A 56 -6.23 -3.19 -23.54
N TYR A 57 -5.13 -3.85 -23.19
CA TYR A 57 -5.06 -4.69 -21.99
C TYR A 57 -5.11 -3.86 -20.73
N ARG A 58 -4.39 -2.73 -20.68
CA ARG A 58 -4.47 -1.81 -19.55
C ARG A 58 -5.83 -1.15 -19.45
N TRP A 59 -6.48 -0.84 -20.58
CA TRP A 59 -7.85 -0.32 -20.59
C TRP A 59 -8.86 -1.33 -20.02
N TYR A 60 -8.74 -2.62 -20.36
CA TYR A 60 -9.68 -3.65 -19.93
C TYR A 60 -9.36 -4.23 -18.54
N PHE A 61 -8.11 -4.58 -18.28
CA PHE A 61 -7.66 -5.28 -17.07
C PHE A 61 -7.05 -4.34 -16.01
N ARG A 62 -6.87 -3.05 -16.31
CA ARG A 62 -6.24 -2.03 -15.42
C ARG A 62 -4.83 -2.40 -14.92
N THR A 63 -4.19 -3.40 -15.53
CA THR A 63 -2.84 -3.86 -15.20
C THR A 63 -1.96 -3.79 -16.43
N ALA A 64 -0.64 -3.75 -16.24
CA ALA A 64 0.31 -3.77 -17.35
C ALA A 64 0.45 -5.20 -17.90
N ILE A 65 0.54 -5.36 -19.23
CA ILE A 65 0.80 -6.69 -19.84
C ILE A 65 2.13 -7.25 -19.26
N PRO A 66 2.35 -8.56 -19.12
CA PRO A 66 3.69 -9.07 -18.83
C PRO A 66 4.68 -8.83 -20.00
N GLU A 67 5.89 -8.35 -19.72
CA GLU A 67 6.88 -7.96 -20.77
C GLU A 67 7.15 -9.07 -21.81
N GLY A 68 7.22 -10.32 -21.35
CA GLY A 68 7.41 -11.48 -22.23
C GLY A 68 6.31 -11.63 -23.29
N VAL A 69 5.06 -11.28 -22.94
CA VAL A 69 3.91 -11.38 -23.87
C VAL A 69 4.00 -10.31 -24.96
N THR A 70 4.41 -9.08 -24.63
CA THR A 70 4.65 -8.03 -25.63
C THR A 70 5.81 -8.36 -26.56
N GLY A 71 6.90 -8.94 -26.03
CA GLY A 71 8.01 -9.41 -26.86
C GLY A 71 7.56 -10.47 -27.86
N LEU A 72 6.76 -11.44 -27.40
CA LEU A 72 6.17 -12.47 -28.26
C LEU A 72 5.26 -11.89 -29.34
N LEU A 73 4.40 -10.92 -29.01
CA LEU A 73 3.52 -10.24 -29.98
C LEU A 73 4.31 -9.50 -31.07
N GLY A 74 5.34 -8.74 -30.68
CA GLY A 74 6.19 -8.00 -31.62
C GLY A 74 6.95 -8.93 -32.56
N VAL A 75 7.52 -10.02 -32.03
CA VAL A 75 8.20 -11.03 -32.85
C VAL A 75 7.21 -11.80 -33.72
N ALA A 76 6.03 -12.16 -33.20
CA ALA A 76 5.05 -12.97 -33.91
C ALA A 76 4.55 -12.30 -35.18
N VAL A 77 4.29 -10.98 -35.17
CA VAL A 77 3.81 -10.28 -36.38
C VAL A 77 4.88 -10.23 -37.47
N VAL A 78 6.14 -10.01 -37.10
CA VAL A 78 7.27 -9.99 -38.06
C VAL A 78 7.56 -11.40 -38.56
N ALA A 79 7.58 -12.39 -37.67
CA ALA A 79 7.75 -13.80 -38.02
C ALA A 79 6.62 -14.29 -38.94
N LEU A 80 5.37 -13.89 -38.70
CA LEU A 80 4.24 -14.23 -39.56
C LEU A 80 4.40 -13.64 -40.96
N TYR A 81 4.83 -12.38 -41.07
CA TYR A 81 5.11 -11.76 -42.36
C TYR A 81 6.23 -12.49 -43.11
N LEU A 82 7.37 -12.70 -42.45
CA LEU A 82 8.52 -13.38 -43.05
C LEU A 82 8.16 -14.82 -43.45
N ASN A 83 7.42 -15.54 -42.61
CA ASN A 83 6.94 -16.88 -42.91
C ASN A 83 6.02 -16.89 -44.14
N THR A 84 5.04 -15.98 -44.20
CA THR A 84 4.10 -15.87 -45.33
C THR A 84 4.81 -15.56 -46.65
N THR A 85 5.76 -14.62 -46.61
CA THR A 85 6.52 -14.23 -47.81
C THR A 85 7.46 -15.36 -48.26
N SER A 86 8.08 -16.06 -47.30
CA SER A 86 8.94 -17.22 -47.59
C SER A 86 8.17 -18.40 -48.18
N LEU A 87 7.01 -18.77 -47.62
CA LEU A 87 6.17 -19.86 -48.14
C LEU A 87 5.64 -19.54 -49.54
N GLY A 88 5.29 -18.28 -49.81
CA GLY A 88 4.86 -17.82 -51.13
C GLY A 88 5.92 -18.04 -52.20
N SER A 89 7.20 -17.79 -51.88
CA SER A 89 8.31 -18.05 -52.81
C SER A 89 8.55 -19.55 -53.07
N VAL A 90 8.37 -20.41 -52.05
CA VAL A 90 8.47 -21.87 -52.19
C VAL A 90 7.38 -22.43 -53.10
N ALA A 91 6.14 -21.93 -52.98
CA ALA A 91 5.02 -22.38 -53.79
C ALA A 91 5.17 -22.06 -55.29
N ILE A 92 5.98 -21.04 -55.63
CA ILE A 92 6.22 -20.59 -57.02
C ILE A 92 7.43 -21.33 -57.66
N GLY A 93 8.19 -22.11 -56.88
CA GLY A 93 9.22 -23.03 -57.39
C GLY A 93 10.61 -22.43 -57.59
N ASP A 94 10.84 -21.18 -57.22
CA ASP A 94 12.18 -20.55 -57.20
C ASP A 94 12.86 -20.84 -55.86
N ASN A 95 13.90 -21.68 -55.77
CA ASN A 95 14.72 -21.72 -54.55
C ASN A 95 16.14 -22.31 -54.66
N PRO A 96 17.14 -21.43 -54.54
CA PRO A 96 18.22 -21.65 -53.56
C PRO A 96 18.48 -20.44 -52.62
N THR A 97 17.67 -19.39 -52.65
CA THR A 97 17.93 -18.12 -51.93
C THR A 97 17.37 -18.04 -50.51
N LEU A 98 16.44 -18.92 -50.12
CA LEU A 98 15.86 -18.90 -48.76
C LEU A 98 16.83 -19.32 -47.65
N LEU A 99 17.79 -20.19 -47.96
CA LEU A 99 18.87 -20.59 -47.05
C LEU A 99 20.18 -19.84 -47.32
N ALA A 100 20.14 -18.83 -48.19
CA ALA A 100 21.31 -17.98 -48.41
C ALA A 100 21.67 -17.27 -47.10
N PRO A 101 22.95 -17.25 -46.71
CA PRO A 101 23.40 -16.60 -45.47
C PRO A 101 22.88 -15.17 -45.31
N GLU A 102 22.72 -14.45 -46.42
CA GLU A 102 22.24 -13.07 -46.49
C GLU A 102 20.75 -12.96 -46.10
N SER A 103 19.91 -13.89 -46.56
CA SER A 103 18.48 -13.95 -46.24
C SER A 103 18.25 -14.33 -44.78
N VAL A 104 19.02 -15.31 -44.30
CA VAL A 104 18.99 -15.74 -42.89
C VAL A 104 19.42 -14.59 -41.98
N PHE A 105 20.49 -13.88 -42.34
CA PHE A 105 20.96 -12.72 -41.61
C PHE A 105 19.92 -11.59 -41.57
N PHE A 106 19.27 -11.28 -42.71
CA PHE A 106 18.20 -10.29 -42.75
C PHE A 106 17.01 -10.67 -41.87
N ASN A 107 16.58 -11.93 -41.90
CA ASN A 107 15.50 -12.41 -41.03
C ASN A 107 15.87 -12.30 -39.55
N LEU A 108 17.10 -12.69 -39.19
CA LEU A 108 17.59 -12.58 -37.81
C LEU A 108 17.60 -11.12 -37.33
N VAL A 109 18.09 -10.20 -38.16
CA VAL A 109 18.09 -8.76 -37.87
C VAL A 109 16.66 -8.24 -37.75
N SER A 110 15.75 -8.67 -38.63
CA SER A 110 14.33 -8.26 -38.59
C SER A 110 13.63 -8.70 -37.31
N LEU A 111 13.84 -9.95 -36.88
CA LEU A 111 13.33 -10.42 -35.58
C LEU A 111 14.00 -9.67 -34.41
N GLY A 112 15.30 -9.41 -34.49
CA GLY A 112 16.02 -8.62 -33.48
C GLY A 112 15.45 -7.21 -33.33
N VAL A 113 15.15 -6.54 -34.45
CA VAL A 113 14.47 -5.23 -34.44
C VAL A 113 13.11 -5.32 -33.76
N ALA A 114 12.33 -6.37 -34.01
CA ALA A 114 11.04 -6.58 -33.35
C ALA A 114 11.17 -6.75 -31.82
N VAL A 115 12.18 -7.52 -31.37
CA VAL A 115 12.48 -7.70 -29.94
C VAL A 115 12.84 -6.37 -29.27
N VAL A 116 13.67 -5.55 -29.92
CA VAL A 116 14.09 -4.25 -29.36
C VAL A 116 12.95 -3.23 -29.37
N MET A 117 12.08 -3.26 -30.38
CA MET A 117 11.00 -2.27 -30.53
C MET A 117 9.74 -2.62 -29.75
N ALA A 118 9.51 -3.87 -29.41
CA ALA A 118 8.35 -4.29 -28.62
C ALA A 118 8.25 -3.58 -27.24
N PRO A 119 9.33 -3.44 -26.44
CA PRO A 119 9.31 -2.64 -25.21
C PRO A 119 9.00 -1.17 -25.44
N VAL A 120 9.47 -0.58 -26.54
CA VAL A 120 9.22 0.83 -26.89
C VAL A 120 7.74 1.05 -27.19
N GLY A 121 7.15 0.16 -28.00
CA GLY A 121 5.72 0.18 -28.30
C GLY A 121 4.86 0.04 -27.05
N ARG A 122 5.19 -0.93 -26.20
CA ARG A 122 4.56 -1.12 -24.88
C ARG A 122 4.61 0.16 -24.03
N TYR A 123 5.79 0.74 -23.84
CA TYR A 123 5.96 1.95 -23.02
C TYR A 123 5.10 3.11 -23.55
N ALA A 124 5.09 3.30 -24.87
CA ALA A 124 4.24 4.31 -25.50
C ALA A 124 2.74 4.03 -25.27
N GLY A 125 2.30 2.77 -25.42
CA GLY A 125 0.91 2.36 -25.17
C GLY A 125 0.50 2.54 -23.70
N ASP A 126 1.37 2.18 -22.77
CA ASP A 126 1.14 2.35 -21.34
C ASP A 126 1.04 3.83 -20.93
N ARG A 127 1.82 4.72 -21.56
CA ARG A 127 1.74 6.17 -21.34
C ARG A 127 0.48 6.78 -21.94
N LEU A 128 0.12 6.38 -23.16
CA LEU A 128 -1.11 6.82 -23.82
C LEU A 128 -2.36 6.36 -23.07
N ALA A 129 -2.33 5.22 -22.38
CA ALA A 129 -3.43 4.81 -21.52
C ALA A 129 -3.72 5.88 -20.45
N VAL A 130 -2.68 6.46 -19.84
CA VAL A 130 -2.80 7.52 -18.82
C VAL A 130 -3.28 8.84 -19.43
N ASP A 131 -2.74 9.23 -20.59
CA ASP A 131 -3.08 10.50 -21.24
C ASP A 131 -4.47 10.50 -21.93
N VAL A 132 -4.93 9.36 -22.43
CA VAL A 132 -6.27 9.22 -23.02
C VAL A 132 -7.35 9.31 -21.95
N PHE A 133 -7.09 8.84 -20.71
CA PHE A 133 -7.97 9.11 -19.58
C PHE A 133 -8.12 10.63 -19.31
N ALA A 134 -7.05 11.42 -19.51
CA ALA A 134 -7.10 12.88 -19.39
C ALA A 134 -7.84 13.55 -20.57
N LEU A 135 -7.70 13.05 -21.80
CA LEU A 135 -8.30 13.65 -23.01
C LEU A 135 -9.75 13.23 -23.27
N SER A 136 -10.19 12.03 -22.84
CA SER A 136 -11.60 11.67 -22.86
C SER A 136 -12.39 12.36 -21.74
N GLY A 137 -11.73 12.73 -20.63
CA GLY A 137 -12.30 13.62 -19.62
C GLY A 137 -12.41 15.07 -20.11
N ALA A 138 -11.43 15.58 -20.86
CA ALA A 138 -11.39 16.98 -21.28
C ALA A 138 -12.36 17.36 -22.42
N LYS A 139 -12.65 16.45 -23.37
CA LYS A 139 -13.59 16.76 -24.48
C LYS A 139 -15.07 16.74 -24.10
N GLN A 140 -15.41 16.27 -22.91
CA GLN A 140 -16.77 16.32 -22.37
C GLN A 140 -17.04 17.59 -21.55
N LEU A 141 -16.01 18.40 -21.25
CA LEU A 141 -16.12 19.53 -20.33
C LEU A 141 -16.35 20.90 -21.00
N ASP A 142 -16.20 21.04 -22.31
CA ASP A 142 -16.44 22.34 -23.00
C ASP A 142 -17.87 22.50 -23.57
N GLY A 143 -18.69 21.44 -23.53
CA GLY A 143 -20.09 21.46 -24.01
C GLY A 143 -21.15 21.51 -22.90
N GLU A 144 -20.77 21.26 -21.64
CA GLU A 144 -21.73 21.08 -20.54
C GLU A 144 -21.89 22.31 -19.62
N LEU A 145 -21.30 23.45 -19.98
CA LEU A 145 -21.50 24.71 -19.23
C LEU A 145 -22.91 25.33 -19.38
N SER A 146 -23.85 24.65 -20.06
CA SER A 146 -25.28 25.02 -20.08
C SER A 146 -26.21 24.03 -19.35
N GLY A 147 -25.70 22.86 -18.93
CA GLY A 147 -26.49 21.81 -18.25
C GLY A 147 -26.42 21.85 -16.72
N VAL A 148 -25.42 22.54 -16.16
CA VAL A 148 -25.14 22.59 -14.72
C VAL A 148 -26.23 23.32 -13.92
N VAL A 149 -27.11 24.11 -14.56
CA VAL A 149 -28.18 24.85 -13.85
C VAL A 149 -29.45 24.01 -13.65
N ARG A 150 -29.48 22.72 -14.03
CA ARG A 150 -30.65 21.83 -13.79
C ARG A 150 -30.32 20.44 -13.20
N ALA A 151 -29.14 20.28 -12.61
CA ALA A 151 -28.72 19.01 -11.99
C ALA A 151 -28.35 19.10 -10.50
N VAL A 152 -28.49 20.27 -9.88
CA VAL A 152 -28.38 20.44 -8.41
C VAL A 152 -29.63 19.82 -7.78
N GLY A 153 -29.63 18.50 -7.66
CA GLY A 153 -30.83 17.75 -7.28
C GLY A 153 -30.79 16.25 -7.54
N ARG A 154 -29.77 15.72 -8.23
CA ARG A 154 -29.67 14.27 -8.52
C ARG A 154 -28.45 13.57 -7.92
N PHE A 155 -27.49 14.32 -7.40
CA PHE A 155 -26.26 13.78 -6.83
C PHE A 155 -26.05 14.30 -5.39
N THR A 156 -25.34 13.52 -4.60
CA THR A 156 -24.74 13.94 -3.33
C THR A 156 -23.29 14.31 -3.64
N ALA A 157 -22.89 15.52 -3.29
CA ALA A 157 -21.54 16.01 -3.51
C ALA A 157 -20.77 15.89 -2.20
N VAL A 158 -19.60 15.24 -2.23
CA VAL A 158 -18.68 15.16 -1.09
C VAL A 158 -17.45 15.96 -1.47
N THR A 159 -17.17 17.04 -0.73
CA THR A 159 -15.99 17.87 -0.94
C THR A 159 -14.94 17.49 0.09
N LEU A 160 -13.74 17.15 -0.39
CA LEU A 160 -12.63 16.77 0.47
C LEU A 160 -11.96 18.01 1.10
N PRO A 161 -11.42 17.88 2.32
CA PRO A 161 -10.76 19.00 3.00
C PRO A 161 -9.46 19.44 2.29
N PRO A 162 -8.92 20.63 2.62
CA PRO A 162 -7.64 21.09 2.09
C PRO A 162 -6.48 20.22 2.61
N ALA A 163 -5.35 20.22 1.90
CA ALA A 163 -4.26 19.27 2.13
C ALA A 163 -3.67 19.31 3.57
N ASP A 164 -3.70 20.49 4.21
CA ASP A 164 -3.27 20.72 5.58
C ASP A 164 -4.23 20.16 6.64
N GLU A 165 -5.50 19.95 6.28
CA GLU A 165 -6.51 19.30 7.13
C GLU A 165 -6.59 17.78 6.88
N ILE A 166 -5.93 17.25 5.84
CA ILE A 166 -5.86 15.80 5.58
C ILE A 166 -4.90 15.13 6.58
N GLY A 167 -5.48 14.46 7.58
CA GLY A 167 -4.75 13.72 8.60
C GLY A 167 -4.00 12.50 8.04
N ASP A 168 -2.95 12.08 8.76
CA ASP A 168 -2.36 10.76 8.58
C ASP A 168 -3.09 9.75 9.46
N MET A 169 -3.38 8.59 8.90
CA MET A 169 -4.10 7.55 9.64
C MET A 169 -3.19 6.90 10.69
N GLU A 170 -3.65 6.87 11.95
CA GLU A 170 -2.89 6.30 13.05
C GLU A 170 -2.61 4.82 12.82
N THR A 171 -1.36 4.39 13.06
CA THR A 171 -0.90 3.02 12.81
C THR A 171 -0.74 2.66 11.32
N TYR A 172 -0.79 3.65 10.42
CA TYR A 172 -0.50 3.48 9.00
C TYR A 172 0.66 4.36 8.56
N ASP A 173 1.30 3.98 7.46
CA ASP A 173 2.37 4.80 6.90
C ASP A 173 1.74 6.01 6.23
N PRO A 174 2.28 7.22 6.48
CA PRO A 174 1.72 8.44 5.93
C PRO A 174 1.72 8.42 4.40
N VAL A 175 0.74 9.11 3.81
CA VAL A 175 0.67 9.33 2.37
C VAL A 175 1.56 10.52 2.01
N SER A 176 2.24 10.46 0.88
CA SER A 176 3.13 11.55 0.44
C SER A 176 2.36 12.87 0.28
N PRO A 177 2.98 14.03 0.60
CA PRO A 177 2.31 15.32 0.53
C PRO A 177 1.78 15.62 -0.86
N GLU A 178 2.49 15.20 -1.92
CA GLU A 178 2.04 15.41 -3.31
C GLU A 178 0.72 14.69 -3.61
N LYS A 179 0.46 13.55 -2.97
CA LYS A 179 -0.81 12.83 -3.11
C LYS A 179 -1.92 13.47 -2.28
N LYS A 180 -1.60 14.02 -1.10
CA LYS A 180 -2.57 14.80 -0.31
C LYS A 180 -3.01 16.04 -1.10
N ASP A 181 -2.08 16.73 -1.74
CA ASP A 181 -2.36 17.86 -2.63
C ASP A 181 -3.22 17.46 -3.84
N GLU A 182 -3.01 16.26 -4.39
CA GLU A 182 -3.82 15.76 -5.50
C GLU A 182 -5.28 15.48 -5.09
N ILE A 183 -5.51 15.08 -3.83
CA ILE A 183 -6.83 14.72 -3.30
C ILE A 183 -7.57 15.96 -2.76
N ALA A 184 -6.84 16.91 -2.20
CA ALA A 184 -7.36 18.08 -1.51
C ALA A 184 -8.37 18.88 -2.34
N GLU A 185 -9.39 19.40 -1.67
CA GLU A 185 -10.45 20.27 -2.22
C GLU A 185 -11.27 19.70 -3.38
N LYS A 186 -11.08 18.42 -3.74
CA LYS A 186 -11.84 17.79 -4.82
C LYS A 186 -13.27 17.47 -4.39
N THR A 187 -14.22 17.83 -5.25
CA THR A 187 -15.63 17.46 -5.09
C THR A 187 -15.96 16.18 -5.88
N LEU A 188 -16.27 15.11 -5.16
CA LEU A 188 -16.68 13.83 -5.72
C LEU A 188 -18.20 13.72 -5.72
N LEU A 189 -18.78 13.36 -6.88
CA LEU A 189 -20.23 13.25 -7.06
C LEU A 189 -20.68 11.78 -6.97
N PHE A 190 -21.68 11.53 -6.12
CA PHE A 190 -22.28 10.21 -5.92
C PHE A 190 -23.79 10.22 -6.21
N PRO A 191 -24.39 9.08 -6.58
CA PRO A 191 -25.84 8.96 -6.73
C PRO A 191 -26.60 9.38 -5.47
N ARG A 192 -27.74 10.07 -5.61
CA ARG A 192 -28.64 10.35 -4.48
C ARG A 192 -29.29 9.09 -3.89
N LYS A 193 -29.70 9.18 -2.62
CA LYS A 193 -30.36 8.12 -1.82
C LYS A 193 -29.46 6.95 -1.41
N LEU A 194 -28.15 7.17 -1.32
CA LEU A 194 -27.28 6.23 -0.63
C LEU A 194 -27.48 6.39 0.88
N SER A 195 -27.42 5.29 1.62
CA SER A 195 -27.21 5.38 3.06
C SER A 195 -25.82 6.00 3.33
N PRO A 196 -25.60 6.62 4.50
CA PRO A 196 -24.28 7.15 4.87
C PRO A 196 -23.18 6.10 4.71
N GLU A 197 -23.44 4.85 5.11
CA GLU A 197 -22.52 3.72 4.93
C GLU A 197 -22.19 3.42 3.47
N SER A 198 -23.20 3.35 2.59
CA SER A 198 -22.97 3.09 1.16
C SER A 198 -22.30 4.26 0.44
N LEU A 199 -22.57 5.49 0.86
CA LEU A 199 -21.88 6.68 0.36
C LEU A 199 -20.39 6.60 0.72
N ARG A 200 -20.10 6.30 1.98
CA ARG A 200 -18.75 6.14 2.50
C ARG A 200 -17.99 5.02 1.81
N GLU A 201 -18.57 3.82 1.71
CA GLU A 201 -17.93 2.66 1.07
C GLU A 201 -17.53 2.99 -0.38
N ARG A 202 -18.40 3.70 -1.11
CA ARG A 202 -18.12 4.15 -2.47
C ARG A 202 -17.07 5.25 -2.53
N LEU A 203 -17.07 6.17 -1.57
CA LEU A 203 -16.05 7.20 -1.44
C LEU A 203 -14.67 6.56 -1.21
N VAL A 204 -14.57 5.66 -0.24
CA VAL A 204 -13.35 4.92 0.09
C VAL A 204 -12.86 4.13 -1.12
N THR A 205 -13.73 3.35 -1.76
CA THR A 205 -13.36 2.56 -2.95
C THR A 205 -12.84 3.45 -4.07
N ARG A 206 -13.52 4.57 -4.33
CA ARG A 206 -13.11 5.52 -5.36
C ARG A 206 -11.79 6.19 -5.04
N LEU A 207 -11.55 6.56 -3.78
CA LEU A 207 -10.28 7.16 -3.35
C LEU A 207 -9.12 6.17 -3.50
N LYS A 208 -9.32 4.92 -3.06
CA LYS A 208 -8.35 3.83 -3.24
C LYS A 208 -8.03 3.61 -4.73
N ASP A 209 -9.05 3.57 -5.58
CA ASP A 209 -8.90 3.32 -7.02
C ASP A 209 -8.31 4.50 -7.81
N GLU A 210 -8.75 5.73 -7.54
CA GLU A 210 -8.44 6.93 -8.33
C GLU A 210 -7.12 7.58 -7.87
N TYR A 211 -6.82 7.55 -6.57
CA TYR A 211 -5.68 8.25 -5.97
C TYR A 211 -4.62 7.32 -5.37
N GLY A 212 -4.87 6.00 -5.33
CA GLY A 212 -3.89 5.03 -4.85
C GLY A 212 -3.49 5.27 -3.39
N VAL A 213 -4.44 5.71 -2.57
CA VAL A 213 -4.35 5.66 -1.11
C VAL A 213 -4.69 4.24 -0.66
N GLY A 214 -3.88 3.65 0.22
CA GLY A 214 -4.06 2.25 0.62
C GLY A 214 -5.26 2.08 1.56
N TYR A 215 -5.39 3.01 2.50
CA TYR A 215 -6.41 3.03 3.54
C TYR A 215 -6.98 4.45 3.65
N VAL A 216 -8.28 4.53 3.91
CA VAL A 216 -9.02 5.79 4.03
C VAL A 216 -9.92 5.68 5.24
N ASP A 217 -9.80 6.67 6.09
CA ASP A 217 -10.65 6.86 7.25
C ASP A 217 -11.42 8.17 7.06
N VAL A 218 -12.73 8.07 7.08
CA VAL A 218 -13.60 9.19 6.76
C VAL A 218 -14.86 9.11 7.59
N ASP A 219 -15.21 10.25 8.18
CA ASP A 219 -16.49 10.45 8.82
C ASP A 219 -17.33 11.42 7.98
N LEU A 220 -18.56 11.01 7.67
CA LEU A 220 -19.47 11.71 6.76
C LEU A 220 -20.81 11.93 7.44
N ASP A 221 -21.30 13.17 7.42
CA ASP A 221 -22.68 13.46 7.79
C ASP A 221 -23.65 13.02 6.67
N ALA A 222 -24.94 12.93 7.00
CA ALA A 222 -26.01 12.46 6.13
C ALA A 222 -26.19 13.29 4.85
N ASP A 223 -25.71 14.54 4.83
CA ASP A 223 -25.73 15.44 3.69
C ASP A 223 -24.48 15.29 2.78
N GLY A 224 -23.47 14.54 3.21
CA GLY A 224 -22.20 14.33 2.52
C GLY A 224 -21.08 15.29 2.94
N SER A 225 -21.29 16.07 4.02
CA SER A 225 -20.22 16.85 4.64
C SER A 225 -19.17 15.92 5.28
N VAL A 226 -17.89 16.28 5.16
CA VAL A 226 -16.78 15.51 5.75
C VAL A 226 -16.45 16.11 7.11
N GLU A 227 -16.60 15.32 8.18
CA GLU A 227 -16.25 15.74 9.54
C GLU A 227 -14.81 15.39 9.90
N TYR A 228 -14.34 14.24 9.40
CA TYR A 228 -12.98 13.77 9.61
C TYR A 228 -12.47 13.06 8.36
N PHE A 229 -11.20 13.27 8.01
CA PHE A 229 -10.57 12.63 6.87
C PHE A 229 -9.09 12.36 7.12
N ALA A 230 -8.72 11.10 7.11
CA ALA A 230 -7.33 10.66 7.19
C ALA A 230 -7.03 9.55 6.17
N VAL A 231 -5.79 9.50 5.72
CA VAL A 231 -5.35 8.52 4.70
C VAL A 231 -4.07 7.82 5.14
N GLY A 232 -3.92 6.56 4.71
CA GLY A 232 -2.75 5.72 4.93
C GLY A 232 -2.29 5.04 3.64
N SER A 233 -0.99 4.88 3.46
CA SER A 233 -0.42 4.22 2.26
C SER A 233 -0.36 2.70 2.39
N ARG A 234 0.01 2.21 3.58
CA ARG A 234 0.03 0.80 3.98
C ARG A 234 -0.15 0.69 5.48
N ALA A 235 -0.65 -0.44 5.97
CA ALA A 235 -0.61 -0.75 7.39
C ALA A 235 0.85 -0.68 7.88
N ALA A 236 1.11 0.17 8.86
CA ALA A 236 2.45 0.38 9.40
C ALA A 236 2.65 -0.40 10.68
N GLY A 237 3.86 -0.92 10.85
CA GLY A 237 4.31 -1.52 12.10
C GLY A 237 3.47 -2.71 12.58
N LEU A 238 3.51 -2.93 13.89
CA LEU A 238 2.84 -4.04 14.57
C LEU A 238 1.47 -3.64 15.12
N GLY A 239 1.14 -2.36 15.16
CA GLY A 239 0.00 -1.81 15.91
C GLY A 239 -1.37 -2.44 15.62
N PRO A 240 -1.77 -2.76 14.36
CA PRO A 240 -3.07 -3.40 14.09
C PRO A 240 -3.10 -4.86 14.55
N THR A 241 -1.94 -5.40 14.96
CA THR A 241 -1.74 -6.78 15.43
C THR A 241 -1.20 -6.85 16.84
N LEU A 242 -1.13 -5.70 17.53
CA LEU A 242 -0.92 -5.67 18.98
C LEU A 242 -2.29 -5.75 19.62
N ALA A 243 -2.41 -6.58 20.65
CA ALA A 243 -3.59 -6.55 21.48
C ALA A 243 -3.65 -5.20 22.22
N PRO A 244 -4.84 -4.72 22.60
CA PRO A 244 -4.96 -3.56 23.47
C PRO A 244 -4.15 -3.75 24.77
N GLU A 245 -3.66 -2.65 25.36
CA GLU A 245 -2.76 -2.66 26.54
C GLU A 245 -1.45 -3.47 26.31
N SER A 246 -1.02 -3.63 25.06
CA SER A 246 0.25 -4.29 24.71
C SER A 246 1.18 -3.34 23.96
N ALA A 247 2.48 -3.44 24.22
CA ALA A 247 3.52 -2.67 23.58
C ALA A 247 4.51 -3.58 22.85
N ALA A 248 5.05 -3.11 21.72
CA ALA A 248 6.19 -3.72 21.06
C ALA A 248 7.48 -2.98 21.45
N VAL A 249 8.35 -3.64 22.19
CA VAL A 249 9.61 -3.07 22.67
C VAL A 249 10.79 -3.74 21.96
N ALA A 250 11.73 -2.92 21.50
CA ALA A 250 13.02 -3.42 21.03
C ALA A 250 13.97 -3.56 22.22
N VAL A 251 14.40 -4.79 22.51
CA VAL A 251 15.35 -5.09 23.58
C VAL A 251 16.66 -5.61 22.99
N ALA A 252 17.78 -5.19 23.58
CA ALA A 252 19.08 -5.81 23.30
C ALA A 252 19.16 -7.16 24.01
N ALA A 253 19.11 -8.25 23.24
CA ALA A 253 19.05 -9.61 23.74
C ALA A 253 19.68 -10.59 22.74
N ASP A 254 20.12 -11.75 23.22
CA ASP A 254 20.62 -12.84 22.36
C ASP A 254 19.47 -13.82 22.06
N PRO A 255 18.84 -13.77 20.86
CA PRO A 255 17.72 -14.63 20.53
C PRO A 255 18.22 -16.07 20.27
N PRO A 256 17.48 -17.10 20.73
CA PRO A 256 17.76 -18.47 20.35
C PRO A 256 17.76 -18.65 18.83
N ASN A 257 18.72 -19.41 18.29
CA ASN A 257 18.84 -19.66 16.84
C ASN A 257 17.59 -20.27 16.18
N ASN A 258 16.66 -20.83 16.96
CA ASN A 258 15.41 -21.40 16.49
C ASN A 258 14.18 -20.51 16.73
N ALA A 259 14.35 -19.31 17.28
CA ALA A 259 13.26 -18.41 17.56
C ALA A 259 12.78 -17.73 16.27
N THR A 260 11.49 -17.87 15.97
CA THR A 260 10.83 -17.28 14.80
C THR A 260 9.81 -16.25 15.26
N ALA A 261 9.51 -15.26 14.42
CA ALA A 261 8.40 -14.35 14.66
C ALA A 261 7.10 -15.14 14.94
N GLY A 262 6.47 -14.90 16.08
CA GLY A 262 5.33 -15.65 16.61
C GLY A 262 5.63 -16.52 17.81
N ASP A 263 6.90 -16.81 18.10
CA ASP A 263 7.25 -17.66 19.23
C ASP A 263 7.03 -16.92 20.54
N THR A 264 6.52 -17.64 21.54
CA THR A 264 6.43 -17.08 22.89
C THR A 264 7.80 -17.16 23.52
N VAL A 265 8.26 -16.04 24.05
CA VAL A 265 9.56 -15.91 24.67
C VAL A 265 9.43 -15.37 26.08
N GLN A 266 10.25 -15.88 26.98
CA GLN A 266 10.46 -15.26 28.29
C GLN A 266 11.75 -14.46 28.26
N LEU A 267 11.70 -13.26 28.82
CA LEU A 267 12.86 -12.41 29.01
C LEU A 267 13.36 -12.61 30.43
N TRP A 268 14.62 -13.01 30.55
CA TRP A 268 15.31 -13.24 31.81
C TRP A 268 16.49 -12.28 31.94
N ARG A 269 16.76 -11.82 33.17
CA ARG A 269 18.07 -11.26 33.55
C ARG A 269 18.85 -12.32 34.31
N ASP A 270 20.15 -12.34 34.15
CA ASP A 270 21.07 -13.31 34.74
C ASP A 270 21.78 -12.81 36.01
N ASP A 271 21.80 -11.50 36.27
CA ASP A 271 22.47 -10.90 37.43
C ASP A 271 21.53 -10.16 38.40
N PRO A 272 21.72 -10.27 39.73
CA PRO A 272 22.66 -11.15 40.44
C PRO A 272 22.16 -12.61 40.59
N GLU A 273 20.88 -12.86 40.33
CA GLU A 273 20.27 -14.20 40.23
C GLU A 273 19.33 -14.23 39.02
N PRO A 274 19.12 -15.40 38.38
CA PRO A 274 18.22 -15.51 37.25
C PRO A 274 16.78 -15.11 37.61
N GLU A 275 16.33 -13.97 37.09
CA GLU A 275 14.98 -13.46 37.32
C GLU A 275 14.22 -13.34 36.00
N ARG A 276 13.00 -13.86 35.99
CA ARG A 276 12.08 -13.66 34.85
C ARG A 276 11.50 -12.26 34.93
N VAL A 277 11.78 -11.43 33.93
CA VAL A 277 11.33 -10.04 33.85
C VAL A 277 9.95 -9.93 33.20
N ALA A 278 9.77 -10.57 32.04
CA ALA A 278 8.57 -10.47 31.23
C ALA A 278 8.33 -11.73 30.39
N THR A 279 7.10 -11.91 29.92
CA THR A 279 6.76 -12.90 28.89
C THR A 279 6.12 -12.18 27.72
N GLY A 280 6.55 -12.48 26.51
CA GLY A 280 6.02 -11.83 25.31
C GLY A 280 6.12 -12.72 24.07
N GLU A 281 5.77 -12.14 22.94
CA GLU A 281 5.83 -12.75 21.63
C GLU A 281 6.97 -12.13 20.82
N LEU A 282 7.85 -12.96 20.27
CA LEU A 282 8.89 -12.51 19.36
C LEU A 282 8.24 -11.98 18.07
N ARG A 283 8.53 -10.73 17.69
CA ARG A 283 8.01 -10.10 16.46
C ARG A 283 9.05 -9.93 15.38
N GLY A 284 10.32 -9.79 15.76
CA GLY A 284 11.41 -9.67 14.81
C GLY A 284 12.77 -9.71 15.50
N VAL A 285 13.79 -10.03 14.72
CA VAL A 285 15.19 -10.05 15.15
C VAL A 285 16.01 -9.28 14.11
N ALA A 286 16.80 -8.32 14.56
CA ALA A 286 17.74 -7.56 13.76
C ALA A 286 19.08 -7.49 14.49
N GLY A 287 19.99 -8.44 14.19
CA GLY A 287 21.23 -8.57 14.93
C GLY A 287 20.98 -8.99 16.38
N ASP A 288 21.47 -8.19 17.33
CA ASP A 288 21.27 -8.32 18.77
C ASP A 288 20.04 -7.53 19.30
N ALA A 289 19.30 -6.85 18.41
CA ALA A 289 18.04 -6.22 18.75
C ALA A 289 16.87 -7.16 18.45
N VAL A 290 16.06 -7.39 19.47
CA VAL A 290 14.89 -8.28 19.40
C VAL A 290 13.64 -7.47 19.70
N THR A 291 12.68 -7.48 18.79
CA THR A 291 11.36 -6.86 19.02
C THR A 291 10.45 -7.88 19.67
N VAL A 292 9.96 -7.58 20.87
CA VAL A 292 9.01 -8.41 21.60
C VAL A 292 7.71 -7.64 21.79
N ALA A 293 6.58 -8.27 21.51
CA ALA A 293 5.26 -7.76 21.89
C ALA A 293 4.87 -8.34 23.25
N LEU A 294 4.55 -7.48 24.21
CA LEU A 294 4.25 -7.85 25.60
C LEU A 294 3.23 -6.87 26.20
N ASP A 295 2.71 -7.20 27.38
CA ASP A 295 1.83 -6.31 28.14
C ASP A 295 2.53 -4.97 28.44
N GLU A 296 1.81 -3.86 28.36
CA GLU A 296 2.35 -2.52 28.59
C GLU A 296 2.96 -2.40 30.01
N SER A 297 2.35 -3.02 31.01
CA SER A 297 2.88 -3.06 32.38
C SER A 297 4.18 -3.86 32.50
N ASP A 298 4.37 -4.87 31.64
CA ASP A 298 5.62 -5.61 31.51
C ASP A 298 6.67 -4.80 30.73
N ALA A 299 6.24 -4.03 29.73
CA ALA A 299 7.10 -3.18 28.91
C ALA A 299 7.77 -2.07 29.72
N GLU A 300 7.04 -1.42 30.64
CA GLU A 300 7.60 -0.41 31.54
C GLU A 300 8.72 -0.93 32.45
N ARG A 301 8.75 -2.25 32.71
CA ARG A 301 9.81 -2.89 33.51
C ARG A 301 11.08 -3.18 32.71
N LEU A 302 11.02 -3.10 31.38
CA LEU A 302 12.19 -3.25 30.53
C LEU A 302 12.99 -1.95 30.53
N THR A 303 14.21 -2.02 31.05
CA THR A 303 15.19 -0.93 31.01
C THR A 303 16.06 -1.03 29.75
N ASP A 304 16.49 0.11 29.21
CA ASP A 304 17.45 0.22 28.09
C ASP A 304 18.84 -0.38 28.40
N GLN A 305 19.12 -0.62 29.69
CA GLN A 305 20.29 -1.36 30.12
C GLN A 305 20.08 -2.83 29.76
N GLY A 306 20.66 -3.26 28.64
CA GLY A 306 20.54 -4.60 28.05
C GLY A 306 21.04 -5.74 28.94
N GLY A 307 21.26 -6.92 28.34
CA GLY A 307 21.62 -8.15 29.09
C GLY A 307 20.44 -9.09 29.33
N TYR A 308 19.40 -9.01 28.49
CA TYR A 308 18.30 -9.96 28.55
C TYR A 308 18.63 -11.23 27.80
N ARG A 309 18.27 -12.37 28.41
CA ARG A 309 18.33 -13.68 27.77
C ARG A 309 16.93 -14.15 27.42
N LEU A 310 16.76 -14.59 26.18
CA LEU A 310 15.48 -15.07 25.66
C LEU A 310 15.38 -16.58 25.77
N VAL A 311 14.26 -17.06 26.32
CA VAL A 311 13.92 -18.48 26.35
C VAL A 311 12.65 -18.69 25.56
N THR A 312 12.72 -19.46 24.47
CA THR A 312 11.54 -19.84 23.69
C THR A 312 10.72 -20.88 24.43
N LEU A 313 9.43 -20.60 24.61
CA LEU A 313 8.45 -21.55 25.14
C LEU A 313 7.85 -22.38 24.00
N PRO A 314 7.39 -23.61 24.28
CA PRO A 314 6.65 -24.41 23.31
C PRO A 314 5.45 -23.64 22.75
N ALA A 315 5.36 -23.57 21.41
CA ALA A 315 4.29 -22.85 20.74
C ALA A 315 3.01 -23.72 20.67
N GLU A 316 1.94 -23.23 21.28
CA GLU A 316 0.58 -23.68 20.94
C GLU A 316 0.03 -22.78 19.82
N PRO A 317 -0.71 -23.31 18.83
CA PRO A 317 -1.39 -22.48 17.84
C PRO A 317 -2.41 -21.58 18.57
N ARG A 318 -2.17 -20.27 18.60
CA ARG A 318 -3.08 -19.31 19.25
C ARG A 318 -4.10 -18.78 18.27
N ALA A 319 -5.38 -18.87 18.65
CA ALA A 319 -6.50 -18.31 17.90
C ALA A 319 -6.32 -16.81 17.61
N ASP A 320 -5.68 -16.10 18.54
CA ASP A 320 -5.38 -14.66 18.46
C ASP A 320 -4.54 -14.32 17.22
N ARG A 321 -3.68 -15.24 16.74
CA ARG A 321 -2.86 -15.05 15.54
C ARG A 321 -3.67 -15.15 14.25
N GLU A 322 -4.58 -16.13 14.18
CA GLU A 322 -5.48 -16.23 13.02
C GLU A 322 -6.38 -14.99 12.97
N PHE A 323 -6.87 -14.53 14.12
CA PHE A 323 -7.67 -13.32 14.22
C PHE A 323 -6.89 -12.06 13.81
N ALA A 324 -5.69 -11.85 14.34
CA ALA A 324 -4.85 -10.70 13.97
C ALA A 324 -4.45 -10.71 12.49
N SER A 325 -4.29 -11.90 11.88
CA SER A 325 -4.02 -12.01 10.44
C SER A 325 -5.21 -11.57 9.58
N LEU A 326 -6.44 -11.85 10.03
CA LEU A 326 -7.67 -11.40 9.37
C LEU A 326 -7.79 -9.88 9.47
N LEU A 327 -7.52 -9.30 10.64
CA LEU A 327 -7.53 -7.86 10.85
C LEU A 327 -6.52 -7.11 9.97
N ARG A 328 -5.33 -7.67 9.74
CA ARG A 328 -4.34 -7.04 8.83
C ARG A 328 -4.84 -6.90 7.38
N SER A 329 -5.78 -7.75 6.96
CA SER A 329 -6.40 -7.67 5.64
C SER A 329 -7.70 -6.85 5.60
N ALA A 330 -8.27 -6.55 6.76
CA ALA A 330 -9.54 -5.84 6.91
C ALA A 330 -9.30 -4.33 7.14
N ASP A 331 -10.33 -3.52 6.90
CA ASP A 331 -10.35 -2.10 7.26
C ASP A 331 -10.74 -1.88 8.75
N GLU A 332 -10.63 -2.91 9.60
CA GLU A 332 -11.00 -2.91 11.02
C GLU A 332 -9.77 -2.96 11.94
N THR A 333 -9.87 -2.35 13.12
CA THR A 333 -8.84 -2.30 14.15
C THR A 333 -9.40 -2.67 15.53
N MET A 334 -8.52 -2.82 16.52
CA MET A 334 -8.85 -3.00 17.93
C MET A 334 -8.48 -1.77 18.75
N ALA A 335 -9.27 -1.47 19.76
CA ALA A 335 -8.93 -0.46 20.77
C ALA A 335 -9.49 -0.85 22.14
N SER A 336 -8.89 -0.31 23.20
CA SER A 336 -9.43 -0.39 24.56
C SER A 336 -9.70 1.02 25.06
N VAL A 337 -10.93 1.29 25.49
CA VAL A 337 -11.36 2.62 25.90
C VAL A 337 -11.98 2.56 27.29
N THR A 338 -11.48 3.41 28.19
CA THR A 338 -12.04 3.55 29.54
C THR A 338 -13.17 4.56 29.54
N VAL A 339 -14.33 4.18 30.07
CA VAL A 339 -15.49 5.06 30.21
C VAL A 339 -15.27 6.01 31.39
N ALA A 340 -15.16 7.31 31.11
CA ALA A 340 -14.99 8.31 32.17
C ALA A 340 -16.31 8.55 32.93
N ALA A 341 -16.20 8.91 34.20
CA ALA A 341 -17.35 9.29 35.01
C ALA A 341 -18.06 10.52 34.43
N GLY A 342 -19.39 10.45 34.28
CA GLY A 342 -20.19 11.52 33.71
C GLY A 342 -19.95 11.78 32.21
N SER A 343 -19.38 10.82 31.49
CA SER A 343 -19.32 10.81 30.03
C SER A 343 -20.69 10.46 29.42
N ASP A 344 -20.87 10.67 28.11
CA ASP A 344 -22.12 10.34 27.42
C ASP A 344 -22.38 8.83 27.39
N LEU A 345 -21.35 8.02 27.65
CA LEU A 345 -21.47 6.57 27.78
C LEU A 345 -21.76 6.09 29.23
N ASP A 346 -21.64 6.95 30.24
CA ASP A 346 -21.93 6.56 31.63
C ASP A 346 -23.44 6.30 31.82
N GLY A 347 -23.81 5.02 31.96
CA GLY A 347 -25.20 4.56 32.02
C GLY A 347 -25.86 4.26 30.67
N SER A 348 -25.15 4.42 29.53
CA SER A 348 -25.63 3.98 28.21
C SER A 348 -25.44 2.48 28.03
N THR A 349 -26.14 1.89 27.05
CA THR A 349 -26.07 0.44 26.81
C THR A 349 -25.20 0.05 25.62
N VAL A 350 -24.64 -1.16 25.64
CA VAL A 350 -23.87 -1.73 24.51
C VAL A 350 -24.63 -1.68 23.19
N GLY A 351 -25.95 -1.88 23.21
CA GLY A 351 -26.79 -1.86 22.01
C GLY A 351 -26.99 -0.48 21.37
N GLU A 352 -26.67 0.61 22.07
CA GLU A 352 -26.78 1.98 21.57
C GLU A 352 -25.50 2.46 20.88
N VAL A 353 -24.44 1.66 20.95
CA VAL A 353 -23.11 1.99 20.43
C VAL A 353 -22.91 1.42 19.02
N GLY A 354 -22.30 2.21 18.15
CA GLY A 354 -22.02 1.82 16.76
C GLY A 354 -20.82 0.87 16.57
N ALA A 355 -19.89 0.83 17.53
CA ALA A 355 -18.74 -0.08 17.53
C ALA A 355 -19.10 -1.47 18.12
N VAL A 356 -18.43 -2.52 17.65
CA VAL A 356 -18.61 -3.87 18.22
C VAL A 356 -17.82 -3.98 19.51
N VAL A 357 -18.53 -4.18 20.63
CA VAL A 357 -17.93 -4.38 21.95
C VAL A 357 -17.63 -5.87 22.13
N ALA A 358 -16.36 -6.24 22.01
CA ALA A 358 -15.92 -7.63 22.13
C ALA A 358 -15.91 -8.11 23.60
N ALA A 359 -15.53 -7.22 24.52
CA ALA A 359 -15.55 -7.49 25.95
C ALA A 359 -15.64 -6.18 26.75
N VAL A 360 -16.12 -6.28 28.00
CA VAL A 360 -16.05 -5.18 28.97
C VAL A 360 -15.39 -5.70 30.24
N ARG A 361 -14.42 -4.96 30.77
CA ARG A 361 -13.86 -5.18 32.11
C ARG A 361 -14.47 -4.15 33.04
N PRO A 362 -15.40 -4.54 33.93
CA PRO A 362 -15.96 -3.63 34.90
C PRO A 362 -14.88 -3.07 35.83
N ALA A 363 -15.04 -1.84 36.32
CA ALA A 363 -14.08 -1.19 37.22
C ALA A 363 -13.72 -2.07 38.45
N ALA A 364 -14.69 -2.86 38.93
CA ALA A 364 -14.52 -3.84 39.99
C ALA A 364 -15.03 -5.21 39.54
N GLY A 365 -14.29 -5.90 38.68
CA GLY A 365 -14.69 -7.22 38.21
C GLY A 365 -13.71 -7.91 37.27
N SER A 366 -14.06 -9.13 36.88
CA SER A 366 -13.38 -9.85 35.80
C SER A 366 -13.92 -9.43 34.44
N VAL A 367 -13.10 -9.56 33.40
CA VAL A 367 -13.49 -9.33 32.00
C VAL A 367 -14.72 -10.18 31.65
N GLN A 368 -15.76 -9.53 31.14
CA GLN A 368 -16.96 -10.14 30.59
C GLN A 368 -16.84 -10.20 29.06
N PRO A 369 -16.63 -11.39 28.47
CA PRO A 369 -16.59 -11.54 27.02
C PRO A 369 -18.02 -11.48 26.45
N ILE A 370 -18.17 -10.82 25.30
CA ILE A 370 -19.44 -10.69 24.55
C ILE A 370 -20.57 -10.22 25.48
N PRO A 371 -20.51 -8.97 25.98
CA PRO A 371 -21.55 -8.44 26.84
C PRO A 371 -22.91 -8.43 26.14
N PRO A 372 -24.02 -8.65 26.86
CA PRO A 372 -25.35 -8.58 26.27
C PRO A 372 -25.68 -7.14 25.86
N HIS A 373 -26.61 -6.99 24.91
CA HIS A 373 -26.98 -5.67 24.36
C HIS A 373 -27.49 -4.66 25.41
N ASP A 374 -28.05 -5.14 26.52
CA ASP A 374 -28.59 -4.37 27.63
C ASP A 374 -27.57 -4.11 28.75
N TYR A 375 -26.30 -4.51 28.56
CA TYR A 375 -25.23 -4.16 29.48
C TYR A 375 -25.07 -2.63 29.50
N ALA A 376 -25.24 -2.04 30.68
CA ALA A 376 -25.04 -0.61 30.91
C ALA A 376 -23.59 -0.35 31.33
N PHE A 377 -22.90 0.55 30.62
CA PHE A 377 -21.54 0.95 30.99
C PHE A 377 -21.54 1.73 32.31
N GLY A 378 -20.63 1.38 33.20
CA GLY A 378 -20.33 2.17 34.39
C GLY A 378 -19.08 3.01 34.23
N ALA A 379 -19.00 4.12 34.96
CA ALA A 379 -17.76 4.87 35.14
C ALA A 379 -16.60 3.95 35.57
N GLY A 380 -15.49 3.99 34.83
CA GLY A 380 -14.31 3.17 35.04
C GLY A 380 -14.34 1.79 34.35
N ASP A 381 -15.41 1.46 33.64
CA ASP A 381 -15.44 0.27 32.79
C ASP A 381 -14.46 0.43 31.62
N LEU A 382 -13.69 -0.61 31.34
CA LEU A 382 -12.79 -0.68 30.18
C LEU A 382 -13.44 -1.53 29.09
N ALA A 383 -13.82 -0.90 27.98
CA ALA A 383 -14.43 -1.55 26.83
C ALA A 383 -13.37 -1.96 25.80
N TYR A 384 -13.38 -3.22 25.38
CA TYR A 384 -12.56 -3.73 24.28
C TYR A 384 -13.39 -3.71 23.00
N LEU A 385 -12.97 -2.88 22.06
CA LEU A 385 -13.68 -2.59 20.81
C LEU A 385 -12.99 -3.25 19.64
N VAL A 386 -13.79 -3.73 18.70
CA VAL A 386 -13.33 -4.15 17.38
C VAL A 386 -14.20 -3.45 16.35
N GLY A 387 -13.58 -2.81 15.37
CA GLY A 387 -14.34 -2.16 14.31
C GLY A 387 -13.52 -1.17 13.53
N ARG A 388 -14.21 -0.40 12.69
CA ARG A 388 -13.55 0.64 11.89
C ARG A 388 -13.06 1.79 12.79
N PRO A 389 -11.96 2.46 12.42
CA PRO A 389 -11.39 3.55 13.22
C PRO A 389 -12.35 4.70 13.53
N ASP A 390 -13.27 5.04 12.63
CA ASP A 390 -14.33 6.03 12.87
C ASP A 390 -15.23 5.64 14.05
N ALA A 391 -15.72 4.40 14.07
CA ALA A 391 -16.61 3.93 15.13
C ALA A 391 -15.91 3.91 16.49
N ILE A 392 -14.61 3.61 16.50
CA ILE A 392 -13.77 3.65 17.69
C ILE A 392 -13.58 5.09 18.18
N ARG A 393 -13.26 6.04 17.28
CA ARG A 393 -13.14 7.46 17.65
C ARG A 393 -14.45 8.04 18.18
N SER A 394 -15.59 7.73 17.55
CA SER A 394 -16.89 8.17 18.04
C SER A 394 -17.16 7.62 19.45
N PHE A 395 -16.75 6.37 19.72
CA PHE A 395 -16.82 5.79 21.06
C PHE A 395 -15.89 6.52 22.04
N GLU A 396 -14.64 6.75 21.69
CA GLU A 396 -13.67 7.47 22.53
C GLU A 396 -14.13 8.88 22.88
N ALA A 397 -14.66 9.61 21.89
CA ALA A 397 -15.26 10.93 22.11
C ALA A 397 -16.39 10.85 23.13
N ALA A 398 -17.32 9.91 22.98
CA ALA A 398 -18.45 9.71 23.89
C ALA A 398 -18.03 9.16 25.26
N ALA A 399 -16.92 8.43 25.37
CA ALA A 399 -16.36 7.90 26.60
C ALA A 399 -15.63 8.97 27.44
N SER A 400 -15.29 10.11 26.83
CA SER A 400 -14.56 11.21 27.47
C SER A 400 -15.49 12.32 27.97
N THR A 401 -15.07 13.09 28.98
CA THR A 401 -15.74 14.34 29.37
C THR A 401 -14.93 15.52 28.82
N ALA A 402 -15.58 16.63 28.45
CA ALA A 402 -14.90 17.82 27.90
C ALA A 402 -13.76 18.39 28.79
N GLY A 403 -13.66 17.97 30.06
CA GLY A 403 -12.55 18.30 30.98
C GLY A 403 -11.36 17.33 30.96
N SER A 404 -11.48 16.09 30.47
CA SER A 404 -10.36 15.14 30.40
C SER A 404 -9.46 15.33 29.17
N ALA A 405 -9.96 15.97 28.10
CA ALA A 405 -9.18 16.35 26.92
C ALA A 405 -8.06 17.37 27.25
N GLN A 406 -8.29 18.29 28.20
CA GLN A 406 -7.25 19.24 28.65
C GLN A 406 -6.17 18.56 29.51
N THR A 407 -6.50 17.50 30.25
CA THR A 407 -5.53 16.73 31.03
C THR A 407 -4.67 15.84 30.13
N ALA A 408 -5.23 15.26 29.06
CA ALA A 408 -4.48 14.50 28.06
C ALA A 408 -3.56 15.41 27.21
N ALA A 409 -4.06 16.57 26.79
CA ALA A 409 -3.25 17.55 26.06
C ALA A 409 -2.10 18.12 26.91
N SER A 410 -2.35 18.43 28.20
CA SER A 410 -1.30 18.90 29.10
C SER A 410 -0.30 17.81 29.52
N ALA A 411 -0.70 16.53 29.54
CA ALA A 411 0.23 15.41 29.73
C ALA A 411 1.14 15.19 28.51
N ALA A 412 0.60 15.34 27.29
CA ALA A 412 1.38 15.27 26.05
C ALA A 412 2.34 16.48 25.91
N GLU A 413 1.91 17.68 26.32
CA GLU A 413 2.73 18.90 26.29
C GLU A 413 3.82 18.88 27.38
N ALA A 414 3.55 18.28 28.55
CA ALA A 414 4.56 18.03 29.59
C ALA A 414 5.59 16.96 29.17
N ALA A 415 5.19 15.93 28.42
CA ALA A 415 6.10 14.92 27.87
C ALA A 415 7.00 15.50 26.76
N GLY A 416 6.47 16.40 25.91
CA GLY A 416 7.24 17.13 24.90
C GLY A 416 8.22 18.16 25.49
N ALA A 417 7.83 18.84 26.57
CA ALA A 417 8.69 19.80 27.27
C ALA A 417 9.87 19.11 28.00
N ALA A 418 9.67 17.90 28.53
CA ALA A 418 10.74 17.12 29.16
C ALA A 418 11.81 16.64 28.16
N GLN A 419 11.43 16.36 26.90
CA GLN A 419 12.38 16.00 25.83
C GLN A 419 13.18 17.21 25.30
N SER A 420 12.59 18.40 25.24
CA SER A 420 13.31 19.61 24.81
C SER A 420 14.29 20.15 25.85
N ALA A 421 14.05 19.91 27.14
CA ALA A 421 14.95 20.34 28.21
C ALA A 421 16.24 19.48 28.33
N ALA A 422 16.27 18.28 27.73
CA ALA A 422 17.43 17.39 27.78
C ALA A 422 18.47 17.64 26.67
N THR A 423 18.18 18.52 25.70
CA THR A 423 19.05 18.73 24.51
C THR A 423 19.70 20.12 24.46
N GLY A 424 19.65 20.92 25.52
CA GLY A 424 20.20 22.27 25.49
C GLY A 424 20.79 22.75 26.81
N ASP A 425 22.02 22.35 27.12
CA ASP A 425 23.08 23.30 27.48
C ASP A 425 24.44 22.59 27.64
N GLY A 426 25.51 23.19 27.11
CA GLY A 426 26.87 22.64 27.28
C GLY A 426 27.94 23.11 26.29
N ASP A 427 27.99 24.43 26.08
CA ASP A 427 29.07 25.26 25.54
C ASP A 427 30.38 24.63 25.03
N ALA A 428 30.71 25.02 23.79
CA ALA A 428 32.02 24.87 23.18
C ALA A 428 32.99 25.94 23.72
N ALA A 429 33.99 25.49 24.50
CA ALA A 429 35.19 26.27 24.79
C ALA A 429 36.41 25.58 24.17
N GLY A 430 37.06 26.26 23.23
CA GLY A 430 38.30 25.81 22.59
C GLY A 430 39.54 26.06 23.46
N VAL A 431 40.53 25.17 23.32
CA VAL A 431 41.96 25.34 23.67
C VAL A 431 42.73 24.36 22.75
N GLU A 432 43.39 24.84 21.70
CA GLU A 432 44.86 24.91 21.55
C GLU A 432 45.57 23.55 21.68
N ASP A 433 45.94 22.97 20.53
CA ASP A 433 46.84 21.82 20.40
C ASP A 433 48.24 22.35 20.06
N ASP A 434 49.17 22.18 21.00
CA ASP A 434 50.57 22.54 20.88
C ASP A 434 51.43 21.38 21.41
N GLY A 435 52.36 20.90 20.59
CA GLY A 435 53.64 20.40 21.08
C GLY A 435 53.81 18.89 21.28
N ASP A 436 54.23 18.21 20.20
CA ASP A 436 55.55 17.56 20.08
C ASP A 436 56.02 16.55 21.16
N ALA A 437 56.17 15.28 20.76
CA ALA A 437 57.41 14.53 20.99
C ALA A 437 57.47 13.22 20.17
N ALA A 438 58.37 13.25 19.19
CA ALA A 438 59.05 12.17 18.47
C ALA A 438 59.22 10.81 19.18
N VAL A 439 59.03 9.72 18.43
CA VAL A 439 60.00 8.61 18.34
C VAL A 439 60.06 8.13 16.88
N ASP A 440 61.25 8.29 16.32
CA ASP A 440 61.71 7.86 15.00
C ASP A 440 62.21 6.40 15.03
N SER A 441 62.57 5.86 13.87
CA SER A 441 63.18 4.55 13.55
C SER A 441 62.19 3.44 13.17
N ASP A 442 62.36 2.69 12.09
CA ASP A 442 63.34 2.67 11.00
C ASP A 442 62.75 1.71 9.96
N GLY A 443 62.95 1.98 8.67
CA GLY A 443 62.53 1.08 7.60
C GLY A 443 63.54 -0.04 7.40
N THR A 444 63.10 -1.22 6.99
CA THR A 444 63.88 -2.08 6.07
C THR A 444 62.96 -3.08 5.37
N GLN A 445 63.17 -3.16 4.05
CA GLN A 445 62.57 -4.04 3.06
C GLN A 445 63.03 -5.51 3.17
N ARG A 446 62.32 -6.36 2.41
CA ARG A 446 62.57 -7.76 1.98
C ARG A 446 61.93 -8.80 2.91
N SER A 447 61.14 -9.75 2.42
CA SER A 447 61.13 -10.44 1.12
C SER A 447 59.72 -10.77 0.66
#